data_AF-A0A816MFL3-F1
#
_entry.id   AF-A0A816MFL3-F1
#
_cell.length_a   1.000
_cell.length_b   1.000
_cell.length_c   1.000
_cell.angle_alpha   90.00
_cell.angle_beta   90.00
_cell.angle_gamma   90.00
#
_symmetry.space_group_name_H-M   'P 1'
#
loop_
_entity.id
_entity.type
_entity.pdbx_description
1 polymer ?
#
loop_
_entity_poly.entity_id
_entity_poly.type
_entity_poly.pdbx_seq_one_letter_code
_entity_poly.pdbx_strand_id
1 'polypeptide(L)'
;MSSTLRVLFFHGLGSSINGRKSLYLAKHFPNSYTPHLKPYYLLPLAFWRAIIAIYHFKPDIIVGTSFGGFITMFLLQRQVWNGNTILLAPATGLLFKKRLWLPKDHRKNIVIVAGRNDKTVPLDGLTKLQQSSRDNIRFLVVEDDHRLNKSMVEQDQLRNLINANSQSPMTTNKINNYFDCIKLWLSCMFCLVVSFIREPFTLYHTIKRLRRIRREIIETH
;
A
#
# COMPACT_ATOMS: atom_id res chain seq x y z
N MET A 1 24.27 5.15 6.74
CA MET A 1 23.98 4.45 5.47
C MET A 1 22.52 4.63 5.01
N SER A 2 21.89 5.81 5.14
CA SER A 2 20.47 6.03 4.77
C SER A 2 20.26 7.00 3.58
N SER A 3 21.31 7.64 3.08
CA SER A 3 21.20 8.71 2.07
C SER A 3 20.89 8.23 0.65
N THR A 4 21.01 6.93 0.36
CA THR A 4 20.80 6.37 -0.99
C THR A 4 19.47 5.64 -1.15
N LEU A 5 18.80 5.28 -0.05
CA LEU A 5 17.62 4.41 -0.09
C LEU A 5 16.42 5.11 -0.75
N ARG A 6 15.86 4.48 -1.78
CA ARG A 6 14.71 4.99 -2.55
C ARG A 6 13.40 4.47 -1.96
N VAL A 7 12.70 5.34 -1.22
CA VAL A 7 11.44 4.99 -0.54
C VAL A 7 10.24 5.51 -1.32
N LEU A 8 9.44 4.61 -1.90
CA LEU A 8 8.18 4.98 -2.56
C LEU A 8 7.01 4.84 -1.58
N PHE A 9 6.28 5.92 -1.35
CA PHE A 9 5.18 5.95 -0.38
C PHE A 9 3.81 6.09 -1.06
N PHE A 10 2.92 5.13 -0.82
CA PHE A 10 1.52 5.21 -1.23
C PHE A 10 0.64 5.63 -0.06
N HIS A 11 0.12 6.85 -0.15
CA HIS A 11 -0.74 7.45 0.87
C HIS A 11 -2.18 6.85 0.86
N GLY A 12 -2.93 7.05 1.94
CA GLY A 12 -4.33 6.60 2.08
C GLY A 12 -5.38 7.61 1.58
N LEU A 13 -6.68 7.24 1.64
CA LEU A 13 -7.82 8.03 1.17
C LEU A 13 -7.86 9.45 1.78
N GLY A 14 -7.77 9.52 3.11
CA GLY A 14 -7.79 10.77 3.90
C GLY A 14 -6.41 11.39 4.10
N SER A 15 -5.45 11.12 3.21
CA SER A 15 -4.11 11.72 3.22
C SER A 15 -3.79 12.27 1.83
N SER A 16 -2.71 13.05 1.73
CA SER A 16 -2.15 13.54 0.47
C SER A 16 -0.62 13.47 0.51
N ILE A 17 0.01 14.03 -0.51
CA ILE A 17 1.47 14.26 -0.58
C ILE A 17 1.99 15.12 0.59
N ASN A 18 1.11 15.91 1.24
CA ASN A 18 1.44 16.74 2.40
C ASN A 18 1.02 16.09 3.73
N GLY A 19 0.64 14.81 3.73
CA GLY A 19 0.28 14.10 4.95
C GLY A 19 1.48 13.87 5.87
N ARG A 20 1.23 13.76 7.18
CA ARG A 20 2.29 13.58 8.22
C ARG A 20 3.35 12.55 7.85
N LYS A 21 2.95 11.36 7.37
CA LYS A 21 3.90 10.29 6.98
C LYS A 21 4.70 10.62 5.72
N SER A 22 4.09 11.31 4.76
CA SER A 22 4.79 11.76 3.54
C SER A 22 5.87 12.78 3.90
N LEU A 23 5.52 13.77 4.72
CA LEU A 23 6.46 14.77 5.22
C LEU A 23 7.56 14.16 6.10
N TYR A 24 7.20 13.21 6.97
CA TYR A 24 8.15 12.45 7.76
C TYR A 24 9.16 11.71 6.86
N LEU A 25 8.69 10.98 5.84
CA LEU A 25 9.57 10.28 4.92
C LEU A 25 10.46 11.24 4.13
N ALA A 26 9.93 12.36 3.65
CA ALA A 26 10.73 13.39 2.97
C ALA A 26 11.84 13.96 3.88
N LYS A 27 11.56 14.13 5.17
CA LYS A 27 12.55 14.60 6.16
C LYS A 27 13.65 13.57 6.44
N HIS A 28 13.30 12.29 6.54
CA HIS A 28 14.22 11.24 7.00
C HIS A 28 14.88 10.43 5.86
N PHE A 29 14.31 10.45 4.66
CA PHE A 29 14.79 9.76 3.47
C PHE A 29 14.78 10.74 2.29
N PRO A 30 15.93 11.40 1.99
CA PRO A 30 16.03 12.40 0.93
C PRO A 30 15.57 11.88 -0.43
N ASN A 31 15.81 10.60 -0.70
CA ASN A 31 15.31 9.89 -1.88
C ASN A 31 13.97 9.22 -1.57
N SER A 32 12.97 9.98 -1.13
CA SER A 32 11.60 9.48 -1.00
C SER A 32 10.68 10.13 -2.02
N TYR A 33 9.66 9.39 -2.46
CA TYR A 33 8.68 9.89 -3.41
C TYR A 33 7.28 9.44 -3.01
N THR A 34 6.34 10.38 -3.01
CA THR A 34 4.91 10.12 -2.76
C THR A 34 4.11 10.55 -3.98
N PRO A 35 3.73 9.62 -4.88
CA PRO A 35 2.88 9.97 -6.02
C PRO A 35 1.48 10.38 -5.55
N HIS A 36 0.88 11.32 -6.27
CA HIS A 36 -0.50 11.73 -6.02
C HIS A 36 -1.49 10.71 -6.63
N LEU A 37 -1.93 9.75 -5.81
CA LEU A 37 -2.78 8.64 -6.27
C LEU A 37 -4.27 9.01 -6.41
N LYS A 38 -4.68 10.17 -5.86
CA LYS A 38 -6.06 10.68 -5.98
C LYS A 38 -6.36 11.17 -7.39
N PRO A 39 -7.58 10.96 -7.93
CA PRO A 39 -8.75 10.46 -7.22
C PRO A 39 -8.84 8.94 -7.17
N TYR A 40 -9.11 8.39 -5.98
CA TYR A 40 -9.22 6.93 -5.77
C TYR A 40 -10.52 6.32 -6.30
N TYR A 41 -11.55 7.12 -6.59
CA TYR A 41 -12.76 6.63 -7.26
C TYR A 41 -12.49 6.26 -8.73
N LEU A 42 -11.40 6.76 -9.31
CA LEU A 42 -10.84 6.27 -10.56
C LEU A 42 -9.71 5.29 -10.23
N LEU A 43 -10.06 4.13 -9.69
CA LEU A 43 -9.12 3.04 -9.40
C LEU A 43 -8.14 2.78 -10.57
N PRO A 44 -8.58 2.75 -11.85
CA PRO A 44 -7.66 2.62 -12.98
C PRO A 44 -6.52 3.65 -13.00
N LEU A 45 -6.84 4.91 -12.73
CA LEU A 45 -5.85 5.99 -12.72
C LEU A 45 -4.90 5.89 -11.53
N ALA A 46 -5.40 5.48 -10.36
CA ALA A 46 -4.57 5.25 -9.18
C ALA A 46 -3.55 4.13 -9.43
N PHE A 47 -3.98 3.01 -10.04
CA PHE A 47 -3.07 1.93 -10.45
C PHE A 47 -2.07 2.39 -11.51
N TRP A 48 -2.52 3.12 -12.53
CA TRP A 48 -1.62 3.66 -13.55
C TRP A 48 -0.50 4.51 -12.93
N ARG A 49 -0.85 5.45 -12.06
CA ARG A 49 0.11 6.31 -11.38
C ARG A 49 1.06 5.54 -10.48
N ALA A 50 0.57 4.51 -9.79
CA ALA A 50 1.44 3.66 -8.96
C ALA A 50 2.45 2.87 -9.81
N ILE A 51 2.03 2.31 -10.94
CA ILE A 51 2.89 1.55 -11.86
C ILE A 51 3.95 2.47 -12.48
N ILE A 52 3.54 3.64 -12.98
CA ILE A 52 4.45 4.65 -13.54
C ILE A 52 5.42 5.17 -12.47
N ALA A 53 4.97 5.36 -11.23
CA ALA A 53 5.84 5.72 -10.13
C ALA A 53 6.90 4.64 -9.87
N ILE A 54 6.53 3.35 -9.83
CA ILE A 54 7.50 2.26 -9.68
C ILE A 54 8.51 2.24 -10.83
N TYR A 55 8.04 2.43 -12.07
CA TYR A 55 8.89 2.43 -13.26
C TYR A 55 9.95 3.54 -13.24
N HIS A 56 9.54 4.80 -13.07
CA HIS A 56 10.46 5.93 -13.08
C HIS A 56 11.31 6.01 -11.81
N PHE A 57 10.69 5.77 -10.66
CA PHE A 57 11.34 5.94 -9.37
C PHE A 57 12.15 4.73 -8.92
N LYS A 58 12.02 3.55 -9.56
CA LYS A 58 12.81 2.34 -9.26
C LYS A 58 13.08 2.17 -7.75
N PRO A 59 12.03 2.06 -6.92
CA PRO A 59 12.19 2.06 -5.47
C PRO A 59 12.94 0.82 -4.98
N ASP A 60 13.63 0.96 -3.86
CA ASP A 60 14.18 -0.15 -3.09
C ASP A 60 13.11 -0.77 -2.19
N ILE A 61 12.19 0.07 -1.70
CA ILE A 61 11.11 -0.29 -0.79
C ILE A 61 9.84 0.50 -1.09
N ILE A 62 8.70 -0.17 -1.00
CA ILE A 62 7.38 0.48 -1.04
C ILE A 62 6.77 0.47 0.37
N VAL A 63 6.31 1.64 0.79
CA VAL A 63 5.53 1.82 2.02
C VAL A 63 4.10 2.20 1.63
N GLY A 64 3.13 1.37 1.99
CA GLY A 64 1.72 1.61 1.70
C GLY A 64 0.91 1.74 2.98
N THR A 65 0.16 2.83 3.16
CA THR A 65 -0.73 3.00 4.31
C THR A 65 -2.20 2.94 3.94
N SER A 66 -3.03 2.25 4.73
CA SER A 66 -4.48 2.18 4.53
C SER A 66 -4.82 1.81 3.07
N PHE A 67 -5.46 2.69 2.32
CA PHE A 67 -5.76 2.47 0.90
C PHE A 67 -4.53 2.39 -0.02
N GLY A 68 -3.45 3.11 0.29
CA GLY A 68 -2.18 2.91 -0.40
C GLY A 68 -1.58 1.54 -0.11
N GLY A 69 -1.83 1.00 1.09
CA GLY A 69 -1.55 -0.40 1.44
C GLY A 69 -2.34 -1.38 0.57
N PHE A 70 -3.63 -1.11 0.33
CA PHE A 70 -4.44 -1.90 -0.61
C PHE A 70 -3.84 -1.91 -2.02
N ILE A 71 -3.48 -0.75 -2.58
CA ILE A 71 -2.85 -0.65 -3.90
C ILE A 71 -1.54 -1.45 -3.92
N THR A 72 -0.70 -1.30 -2.89
CA THR A 72 0.57 -2.01 -2.76
C THR A 72 0.38 -3.53 -2.77
N MET A 73 -0.57 -4.03 -1.98
CA MET A 73 -0.90 -5.46 -1.94
C MET A 73 -1.36 -5.98 -3.29
N PHE A 74 -2.22 -5.23 -3.98
CA PHE A 74 -2.68 -5.63 -5.30
C PHE A 74 -1.52 -5.68 -6.32
N LEU A 75 -0.59 -4.72 -6.27
CA LEU A 75 0.60 -4.72 -7.12
C LEU A 75 1.54 -5.91 -6.82
N LEU A 76 1.66 -6.32 -5.56
CA LEU A 76 2.36 -7.55 -5.16
C LEU A 76 1.70 -8.80 -5.76
N GLN A 77 0.37 -8.93 -5.61
CA GLN A 77 -0.38 -10.07 -6.15
C GLN A 77 -0.27 -10.20 -7.67
N ARG A 78 -0.20 -9.06 -8.36
CA ARG A 78 -0.04 -9.00 -9.82
C ARG A 78 1.42 -9.06 -10.26
N GLN A 79 2.35 -9.22 -9.33
CA GLN A 79 3.79 -9.24 -9.56
C GLN A 79 4.31 -8.00 -10.33
N VAL A 80 3.60 -6.88 -10.21
CA VAL A 80 4.06 -5.58 -10.72
C VAL A 80 5.20 -5.07 -9.84
N TRP A 81 5.08 -5.32 -8.54
CA TRP A 81 6.12 -5.14 -7.54
C TRP A 81 6.47 -6.48 -6.92
N ASN A 82 7.75 -6.72 -6.65
CA ASN A 82 8.23 -7.93 -5.99
C ASN A 82 9.36 -7.63 -4.98
N GLY A 83 9.41 -6.39 -4.49
CA GLY A 83 10.46 -5.89 -3.60
C GLY A 83 10.07 -5.82 -2.12
N ASN A 84 10.95 -5.21 -1.32
CA ASN A 84 10.70 -4.98 0.11
C ASN A 84 9.46 -4.12 0.30
N THR A 85 8.61 -4.48 1.27
CA THR A 85 7.32 -3.79 1.45
C THR A 85 7.00 -3.60 2.93
N ILE A 86 6.52 -2.41 3.28
CA ILE A 86 5.92 -2.13 4.58
C ILE A 86 4.46 -1.71 4.37
N LEU A 87 3.54 -2.44 4.99
CA LEU A 87 2.10 -2.22 4.93
C LEU A 87 1.63 -1.68 6.28
N LEU A 88 1.20 -0.42 6.33
CA LEU A 88 0.75 0.26 7.54
C LEU A 88 -0.79 0.29 7.58
N ALA A 89 -1.40 -0.54 8.43
CA ALA A 89 -2.85 -0.72 8.55
C ALA A 89 -3.54 -0.87 7.17
N PRO A 90 -3.11 -1.82 6.31
CA PRO A 90 -3.58 -1.89 4.94
C PRO A 90 -5.10 -2.16 4.87
N ALA A 91 -5.80 -1.48 3.97
CA ALA A 91 -7.26 -1.55 3.85
C ALA A 91 -7.75 -2.84 3.16
N THR A 92 -7.44 -3.99 3.75
CA THR A 92 -7.68 -5.34 3.21
C THR A 92 -9.18 -5.68 3.03
N GLY A 93 -10.06 -5.09 3.85
CA GLY A 93 -11.49 -5.38 3.83
C GLY A 93 -12.34 -4.41 3.02
N LEU A 94 -11.77 -3.37 2.40
CA LEU A 94 -12.56 -2.24 1.88
C LEU A 94 -13.22 -2.52 0.53
N LEU A 95 -12.54 -3.29 -0.34
CA LEU A 95 -12.95 -3.51 -1.73
C LEU A 95 -13.14 -4.97 -2.10
N PHE A 96 -12.35 -5.90 -1.53
CA PHE A 96 -12.37 -7.32 -1.92
C PHE A 96 -12.13 -8.24 -0.72
N LYS A 97 -13.12 -8.35 0.17
CA LYS A 97 -13.01 -9.10 1.45
C LYS A 97 -12.45 -10.53 1.33
N LYS A 98 -12.56 -11.19 0.16
CA LYS A 98 -12.11 -12.57 -0.06
C LYS A 98 -10.92 -12.74 -1.04
N ARG A 99 -10.32 -11.66 -1.56
CA ARG A 99 -9.36 -11.77 -2.70
C ARG A 99 -8.00 -11.13 -2.50
N LEU A 100 -7.76 -10.51 -1.35
CA LEU A 100 -6.44 -9.98 -1.01
C LEU A 100 -5.67 -11.04 -0.23
N TRP A 101 -4.54 -11.45 -0.81
CA TRP A 101 -3.56 -12.40 -0.30
C TRP A 101 -2.18 -11.84 -0.63
N LEU A 102 -1.15 -12.25 0.10
CA LEU A 102 0.22 -11.86 -0.22
C LEU A 102 0.92 -13.03 -0.92
N PRO A 103 1.78 -12.77 -1.93
CA PRO A 103 2.34 -13.85 -2.73
C PRO A 103 3.16 -14.84 -1.90
N LYS A 104 2.80 -16.13 -1.98
CA LYS A 104 3.49 -17.20 -1.24
C LYS A 104 4.95 -17.35 -1.67
N ASP A 105 5.26 -17.09 -2.94
CA ASP A 105 6.61 -17.17 -3.49
C ASP A 105 7.37 -15.83 -3.42
N HIS A 106 6.89 -14.87 -2.62
CA HIS A 106 7.57 -13.59 -2.43
C HIS A 106 8.88 -13.78 -1.64
N ARG A 107 10.01 -13.46 -2.28
CA ARG A 107 11.35 -13.68 -1.71
C ARG A 107 11.88 -12.51 -0.88
N LYS A 108 11.17 -11.38 -0.84
CA LYS A 108 11.60 -10.16 -0.14
C LYS A 108 10.81 -9.97 1.15
N ASN A 109 11.24 -9.04 2.00
CA ASN A 109 10.61 -8.83 3.29
C ASN A 109 9.30 -8.05 3.12
N ILE A 110 8.21 -8.62 3.63
CA ILE A 110 6.95 -7.90 3.81
C ILE A 110 6.73 -7.72 5.31
N VAL A 111 6.57 -6.48 5.75
CA VAL A 111 6.16 -6.17 7.12
C VAL A 111 4.74 -5.62 7.07
N ILE A 112 3.85 -6.19 7.86
CA ILE A 112 2.52 -5.64 8.12
C ILE A 112 2.52 -5.05 9.53
N VAL A 113 2.12 -3.79 9.65
CA VAL A 113 1.93 -3.11 10.94
C VAL A 113 0.45 -2.85 11.15
N ALA A 114 -0.07 -3.27 12.31
CA ALA A 114 -1.45 -3.05 12.72
C ALA A 114 -1.49 -2.26 14.04
N GLY A 115 -2.43 -1.32 14.14
CA GLY A 115 -2.72 -0.64 15.40
C GLY A 115 -3.67 -1.48 16.24
N ARG A 116 -3.35 -1.73 17.51
CA ARG A 116 -4.24 -2.47 18.41
C ARG A 116 -5.60 -1.79 18.54
N ASN A 117 -5.63 -0.46 18.48
CA ASN A 117 -6.82 0.36 18.63
C ASN A 117 -7.42 0.79 17.28
N ASP A 118 -7.07 0.10 16.19
CA ASP A 118 -7.60 0.36 14.85
C ASP A 118 -9.08 -0.08 14.75
N LYS A 119 -9.98 0.91 14.71
CA LYS A 119 -11.43 0.71 14.52
C LYS A 119 -11.85 0.66 13.05
N THR A 120 -10.93 0.92 12.11
CA THR A 120 -11.20 1.00 10.66
C THR A 120 -10.85 -0.30 9.96
N VAL A 121 -9.70 -0.87 10.27
CA VAL A 121 -9.21 -2.15 9.74
C VAL A 121 -9.15 -3.15 10.90
N PRO A 122 -10.06 -4.12 10.97
CA PRO A 122 -10.08 -5.11 12.05
C PRO A 122 -8.78 -5.92 12.09
N LEU A 123 -8.19 -6.03 13.27
CA LEU A 123 -6.95 -6.77 13.51
C LEU A 123 -7.04 -8.23 13.06
N ASP A 124 -8.16 -8.91 13.33
CA ASP A 124 -8.42 -10.29 12.91
C ASP A 124 -8.28 -10.49 11.39
N GLY A 125 -8.70 -9.50 10.59
CA GLY A 125 -8.54 -9.54 9.14
C GLY A 125 -7.07 -9.51 8.69
N LEU A 126 -6.22 -8.78 9.41
CA LEU A 126 -4.78 -8.72 9.15
C LEU A 126 -4.05 -9.98 9.67
N THR A 127 -4.47 -10.51 10.81
CA THR A 127 -3.97 -11.79 11.34
C THR A 127 -4.25 -12.93 10.36
N LYS A 128 -5.48 -13.04 9.84
CA LYS A 128 -5.85 -14.03 8.82
C LYS A 128 -5.07 -13.85 7.51
N LEU A 129 -4.82 -12.61 7.11
CA LEU A 129 -3.97 -12.31 5.96
C LEU A 129 -2.54 -12.84 6.16
N GLN A 130 -1.95 -12.61 7.34
CA GLN A 130 -0.61 -13.12 7.63
C GLN A 130 -0.60 -14.65 7.69
N GLN A 131 -1.54 -15.29 8.40
CA GLN A 131 -1.64 -16.75 8.51
C GLN A 131 -1.82 -17.46 7.16
N SER A 132 -2.50 -16.83 6.20
CA SER A 132 -2.69 -17.37 4.84
C SER A 132 -1.46 -17.19 3.94
N SER A 133 -0.43 -16.48 4.40
CA SER A 133 0.79 -16.15 3.65
C SER A 133 2.02 -16.84 4.27
N ARG A 134 3.09 -17.09 3.50
CA ARG A 134 4.30 -17.82 3.96
C ARG A 134 5.14 -17.04 4.99
N ASP A 135 6.16 -17.71 5.53
CA ASP A 135 7.08 -17.29 6.61
C ASP A 135 7.81 -15.94 6.44
N ASN A 136 7.88 -15.39 5.22
CA ASN A 136 8.57 -14.12 4.94
C ASN A 136 7.75 -12.86 5.28
N ILE A 137 6.63 -13.02 6.00
CA ILE A 137 5.75 -11.93 6.39
C ILE A 137 5.84 -11.70 7.89
N ARG A 138 6.47 -10.59 8.27
CA ARG A 138 6.55 -10.14 9.65
C ARG A 138 5.29 -9.34 9.99
N PHE A 139 4.59 -9.75 11.04
CA PHE A 139 3.41 -9.04 11.55
C PHE A 139 3.75 -8.34 12.86
N LEU A 140 3.46 -7.04 12.92
CA LEU A 140 3.71 -6.18 14.07
C LEU A 140 2.42 -5.54 14.51
N VAL A 141 2.05 -5.76 15.78
CA VAL A 141 0.94 -5.08 16.43
C VAL A 141 1.52 -4.02 17.36
N VAL A 142 1.07 -2.78 17.23
CA VAL A 142 1.55 -1.65 18.02
C VAL A 142 0.39 -0.99 18.78
N GLU A 143 0.70 -0.38 19.93
CA GLU A 143 -0.27 0.34 20.76
C GLU A 143 -0.62 1.72 20.17
N ASP A 144 -1.39 1.70 19.08
CA ASP A 144 -1.75 2.89 18.29
C ASP A 144 -3.10 2.72 17.58
N ASP A 145 -3.60 3.80 16.99
CA ASP A 145 -4.84 3.85 16.22
C ASP A 145 -4.63 3.50 14.72
N HIS A 146 -5.69 3.62 13.90
CA HIS A 146 -5.62 3.38 12.46
C HIS A 146 -4.57 4.25 11.74
N ARG A 147 -4.35 5.48 12.23
CA ARG A 147 -3.41 6.40 11.60
C ARG A 147 -1.98 6.01 11.91
N LEU A 148 -1.70 5.25 12.97
CA LEU A 148 -0.36 4.79 13.34
C LEU A 148 0.64 5.96 13.47
N ASN A 149 0.20 7.16 13.88
CA ASN A 149 1.09 8.33 13.91
C ASN A 149 2.04 8.29 15.11
N LYS A 150 1.53 7.89 16.28
CA LYS A 150 2.31 7.85 17.51
C LYS A 150 3.49 6.88 17.36
N SER A 151 3.23 5.66 16.93
CA SER A 151 4.26 4.62 16.79
C SER A 151 5.17 4.88 15.59
N MET A 152 4.60 5.15 14.41
CA MET A 152 5.40 5.21 13.18
C MET A 152 6.16 6.51 13.00
N VAL A 153 5.60 7.64 13.47
CA VAL A 153 6.16 8.98 13.24
C VAL A 153 6.78 9.53 14.52
N GLU A 154 6.05 9.57 15.63
CA GLU A 154 6.53 10.22 16.85
C GLU A 154 7.60 9.38 17.58
N GLN A 155 7.52 8.05 17.48
CA GLN A 155 8.49 7.12 18.06
C GLN A 155 9.51 6.58 17.05
N ASP A 156 9.59 7.18 15.84
CA ASP A 156 10.55 6.84 14.80
C ASP A 156 10.54 5.38 14.29
N GLN A 157 9.51 4.59 14.63
CA GLN A 157 9.49 3.17 14.24
C GLN A 157 9.46 2.97 12.72
N LEU A 158 8.86 3.88 11.94
CA LEU A 158 8.84 3.77 10.49
C LEU A 158 10.25 3.80 9.89
N ARG A 159 11.08 4.75 10.35
CA ARG A 159 12.48 4.84 9.91
C ARG A 159 13.24 3.57 10.26
N ASN A 160 13.06 3.06 11.48
CA ASN A 160 13.72 1.83 11.93
C ASN A 160 13.30 0.61 11.10
N LEU A 161 12.01 0.48 10.78
CA LEU A 161 11.49 -0.59 9.92
C LEU A 161 12.02 -0.50 8.50
N ILE A 162 12.08 0.71 7.92
CA ILE A 162 12.62 0.92 6.57
C ILE A 162 14.10 0.52 6.52
N ASN A 163 14.90 0.98 7.48
CA ASN A 163 16.33 0.66 7.53
C ASN A 163 16.55 -0.85 7.70
N ALA A 164 15.82 -1.50 8.61
CA ALA A 164 15.92 -2.94 8.84
C ALA A 164 15.53 -3.75 7.59
N ASN A 165 14.45 -3.35 6.89
CA ASN A 165 13.99 -4.07 5.69
C ASN A 165 14.88 -3.83 4.47
N SER A 166 15.62 -2.71 4.43
CA SER A 166 16.47 -2.34 3.28
C SER A 166 17.75 -3.17 3.14
N GLN A 167 18.13 -3.95 4.16
CA GLN A 167 19.34 -4.78 4.14
C GLN A 167 19.20 -6.04 3.26
N SER A 168 18.02 -6.32 2.73
CA SER A 168 17.79 -7.42 1.80
C SER A 168 18.28 -7.07 0.38
N PRO A 169 18.75 -8.08 -0.41
CA PRO A 169 19.32 -7.83 -1.73
C PRO A 169 18.37 -7.01 -2.62
N MET A 170 18.93 -6.22 -3.54
CA MET A 170 18.18 -5.29 -4.40
C MET A 170 17.03 -5.96 -5.17
N THR A 171 16.01 -5.17 -5.46
CA THR A 171 14.80 -5.58 -6.19
C THR A 171 15.05 -5.57 -7.69
N THR A 172 14.77 -6.67 -8.39
CA THR A 172 14.61 -6.67 -9.84
C THR A 172 13.15 -6.41 -10.19
N ASN A 173 12.84 -5.24 -10.74
CA ASN A 173 11.49 -4.91 -11.20
C ASN A 173 11.24 -5.56 -12.57
N LYS A 174 10.03 -6.10 -12.79
CA LYS A 174 9.63 -6.64 -14.10
C LYS A 174 9.37 -5.56 -15.16
N ILE A 175 9.39 -4.29 -14.78
CA ILE A 175 9.07 -3.17 -15.67
C ILE A 175 10.35 -2.67 -16.34
N ASN A 176 10.57 -3.06 -17.60
CA ASN A 176 11.75 -2.66 -18.36
C ASN A 176 11.48 -1.47 -19.28
N ASN A 177 10.23 -1.30 -19.70
CA ASN A 177 9.82 -0.20 -20.58
C ASN A 177 8.36 0.23 -20.32
N TYR A 178 7.92 1.25 -21.05
CA TYR A 178 6.57 1.79 -20.96
C TYR A 178 5.49 0.79 -21.46
N PHE A 179 5.82 -0.07 -22.42
CA PHE A 179 4.91 -1.13 -22.87
C PHE A 179 4.61 -2.14 -21.75
N ASP A 180 5.60 -2.45 -20.89
CA ASP A 180 5.37 -3.27 -19.71
C ASP A 180 4.42 -2.58 -18.72
N CYS A 181 4.53 -1.26 -18.55
CA CYS A 181 3.59 -0.49 -17.74
C CYS A 181 2.15 -0.64 -18.24
N ILE A 182 1.94 -0.51 -19.56
CA ILE A 182 0.63 -0.66 -20.20
C ILE A 182 0.11 -2.09 -20.00
N LYS A 183 0.91 -3.12 -20.27
CA LYS A 183 0.52 -4.53 -20.09
C LYS A 183 0.12 -4.84 -18.65
N LEU A 184 0.92 -4.40 -17.68
CA LEU A 184 0.64 -4.61 -16.26
C LEU A 184 -0.59 -3.84 -15.80
N TRP A 185 -0.78 -2.62 -16.30
CA TRP A 185 -1.98 -1.85 -16.02
C TRP A 185 -3.23 -2.54 -16.58
N LEU A 186 -3.22 -2.96 -17.85
CA LEU A 186 -4.31 -3.72 -18.46
C LEU A 186 -4.60 -5.01 -17.69
N SER A 187 -3.57 -5.72 -17.24
CA SER A 187 -3.71 -6.92 -16.40
C SER A 187 -4.40 -6.60 -15.07
N CYS A 188 -4.03 -5.50 -14.43
CA CYS A 188 -4.70 -5.03 -13.22
C CYS A 188 -6.17 -4.69 -13.50
N MET A 189 -6.46 -4.00 -14.61
CA MET A 189 -7.81 -3.60 -14.99
C MET A 189 -8.70 -4.79 -15.28
N PHE A 190 -8.19 -5.77 -16.03
CA PHE A 190 -8.90 -7.01 -16.30
C PHE A 190 -9.28 -7.73 -14.99
N CYS A 191 -8.35 -7.85 -14.04
CA CYS A 191 -8.63 -8.47 -12.75
C CYS A 191 -9.64 -7.70 -11.89
N LEU A 192 -9.59 -6.36 -11.92
CA LEU A 192 -10.58 -5.53 -11.25
C LEU A 192 -11.97 -5.74 -11.86
N VAL A 193 -12.07 -5.69 -13.20
CA VAL A 193 -13.34 -5.90 -13.92
C VAL A 193 -13.91 -7.28 -13.64
N VAL A 194 -13.13 -8.35 -13.76
CA VAL A 194 -13.57 -9.72 -13.42
C VAL A 194 -14.01 -9.82 -11.96
N SER A 195 -13.33 -9.12 -11.05
CA SER A 195 -13.73 -9.10 -9.64
C SER A 195 -15.04 -8.36 -9.41
N PHE A 196 -15.31 -7.30 -10.17
CA PHE A 196 -16.57 -6.58 -10.10
C PHE A 196 -17.74 -7.34 -10.73
N ILE A 197 -17.53 -8.04 -11.84
CA ILE A 197 -18.57 -8.88 -12.47
C ILE A 197 -19.01 -10.00 -11.52
N ARG A 198 -18.06 -10.61 -10.80
CA ARG A 198 -18.35 -11.72 -9.87
C ARG A 198 -18.97 -11.27 -8.55
N GLU A 199 -18.84 -10.01 -8.17
CA GLU A 199 -19.36 -9.45 -6.92
C GLU A 199 -20.00 -8.06 -7.14
N PRO A 200 -21.10 -7.98 -7.92
CA PRO A 200 -21.67 -6.70 -8.35
C PRO A 200 -22.16 -5.83 -7.18
N PHE A 201 -22.65 -6.47 -6.11
CA PHE A 201 -23.03 -5.78 -4.87
C PHE A 201 -21.81 -5.15 -4.17
N THR A 202 -20.64 -5.79 -4.22
CA THR A 202 -19.40 -5.26 -3.65
C THR A 202 -18.97 -3.98 -4.37
N LEU A 203 -19.13 -3.90 -5.70
CA LEU A 203 -18.86 -2.67 -6.47
C LEU A 203 -19.82 -1.53 -6.10
N TYR A 204 -21.12 -1.81 -6.04
CA TYR A 204 -22.12 -0.81 -5.68
C TYR A 204 -21.86 -0.25 -4.27
N HIS A 205 -21.65 -1.13 -3.28
CA HIS A 205 -21.35 -0.72 -1.91
C HIS A 205 -19.99 -0.02 -1.80
N THR A 206 -18.99 -0.46 -2.57
CA THR A 206 -17.67 0.19 -2.67
C THR A 206 -17.80 1.61 -3.19
N ILE A 207 -18.43 1.82 -4.34
CA ILE A 207 -18.58 3.14 -4.94
C ILE A 207 -19.42 4.02 -4.00
N LYS A 208 -20.49 3.48 -3.43
CA LYS A 208 -21.31 4.18 -2.43
C LYS A 208 -20.50 4.56 -1.18
N ARG A 209 -19.63 3.67 -0.69
CA ARG A 209 -18.74 3.91 0.47
C ARG A 209 -17.64 4.91 0.14
N LEU A 210 -17.01 4.84 -1.03
CA LEU A 210 -16.01 5.81 -1.49
C LEU A 210 -16.64 7.20 -1.72
N ARG A 211 -17.87 7.25 -2.26
CA ARG A 211 -18.65 8.50 -2.39
C ARG A 211 -19.09 9.05 -1.03
N ARG A 212 -19.41 8.20 -0.06
CA ARG A 212 -19.73 8.60 1.31
C ARG A 212 -18.49 9.16 2.02
N ILE A 213 -17.36 8.45 1.96
CA ILE A 213 -16.07 8.93 2.47
C ILE A 213 -15.70 10.27 1.82
N ARG A 214 -15.98 10.48 0.53
CA ARG A 214 -15.81 11.78 -0.12
C ARG A 214 -16.66 12.87 0.52
N ARG A 215 -17.95 12.63 0.75
CA ARG A 215 -18.84 13.61 1.40
C ARG A 215 -18.35 13.97 2.80
N GLU A 216 -18.03 12.96 3.60
CA GLU A 216 -17.51 13.15 4.97
C GLU A 216 -16.18 13.93 4.98
N ILE A 217 -15.28 13.72 4.01
CA ILE A 217 -14.02 14.48 3.87
C ILE A 217 -14.27 15.92 3.38
N ILE A 218 -15.27 16.16 2.52
CA ILE A 218 -15.60 17.50 2.03
C ILE A 218 -16.31 18.32 3.11
N GLU A 219 -17.14 17.70 3.94
CA GLU A 219 -17.91 18.38 5.01
C GLU A 219 -17.06 18.68 6.26
N THR A 220 -15.85 18.14 6.37
CA THR A 220 -14.92 18.36 7.50
C THR A 220 -13.76 19.33 7.19
N HIS A 221 -13.79 19.99 6.04
CA HIS A 221 -12.84 21.03 5.61
C HIS A 221 -13.58 22.25 5.08
#